data_AF-A0A8H6WS39-F1
#
_entry.id   AF-A0A8H6WS39-F1
#
_cell.length_a   1.000
_cell.length_b   1.000
_cell.length_c   1.000
_cell.angle_alpha   90.00
_cell.angle_beta   90.00
_cell.angle_gamma   90.00
#
_symmetry.space_group_name_H-M   'P 1'
#
loop_
_entity.id
_entity.type
_entity.pdbx_description
1 polymer ?
#
loop_
_entity_poly.entity_id
_entity_poly.type
_entity_poly.pdbx_seq_one_letter_code
_entity_poly.pdbx_strand_id
1 'polypeptide(L)'
;MARASHATIADLVFDRKLPRHRLSLFLTTTTTCDMLSRLKSKPTTVRVLDLWFPDATLVFQADNTEYRLYAGLLAARSSVFADMLAFPQPAGEDSEGERVDGCPRILLHDKAEDATAFFRAIFDSSYFMPPTPAAAAPPLATLRAILLLSRKYDVPYLTSRALAHLSAVYPMTLAEWDARGYASHILKLHSRVGPPPGTYPILTVLELARDAGADWILPAAMYLGVCAGVEGILGGALERDPADASAALDDRDSEESTPVPAHTLALTPTHQTLLLAAPELHSRCTSTLAFLLSARPSSCLSPEKCTAELAALRHWVDSSWAQCRFPLEIWEPHDWESVAAAEGGDVCGVCVREGRRLHQRAREKLWEELPGMFGMQSGWGELRRMRDEAFKAV
;
A
#
# COMPACT_ATOMS: atom_id res chain seq x y z
N MET A 1 11.53 49.23 -61.41
CA MET A 1 10.43 48.64 -60.61
C MET A 1 10.91 48.57 -59.16
N ALA A 2 10.17 49.23 -58.28
CA ALA A 2 10.38 49.48 -56.83
C ALA A 2 10.87 48.24 -56.04
N ARG A 3 11.66 48.25 -54.95
CA ARG A 3 12.09 49.23 -53.91
C ARG A 3 11.00 50.13 -53.29
N ALA A 4 10.44 49.65 -52.17
CA ALA A 4 9.87 50.37 -51.03
C ALA A 4 9.76 49.31 -49.89
N SER A 5 10.33 49.43 -48.67
CA SER A 5 10.16 50.47 -47.64
C SER A 5 8.69 50.58 -47.20
N HIS A 6 8.27 50.85 -45.98
CA HIS A 6 8.83 51.14 -44.65
C HIS A 6 7.59 51.44 -43.77
N ALA A 7 7.80 51.74 -42.48
CA ALA A 7 6.85 52.28 -41.49
C ALA A 7 5.99 51.20 -40.80
N THR A 8 6.14 50.91 -39.50
CA THR A 8 6.53 51.72 -38.33
C THR A 8 5.69 52.98 -38.15
N ILE A 9 4.79 52.92 -37.19
CA ILE A 9 4.35 54.05 -36.35
C ILE A 9 4.47 53.47 -34.93
N ALA A 10 5.55 53.78 -34.21
CA ALA A 10 5.69 54.97 -33.37
C ALA A 10 4.69 54.88 -32.19
N ASP A 11 5.13 54.88 -30.93
CA ASP A 11 5.94 55.96 -30.40
C ASP A 11 6.59 55.62 -29.04
N LEU A 12 7.77 56.24 -28.85
CA LEU A 12 8.49 56.55 -27.60
C LEU A 12 9.37 55.42 -27.01
N VAL A 13 10.64 55.25 -27.42
CA VAL A 13 11.84 56.13 -27.31
C VAL A 13 12.33 56.33 -25.87
N PHE A 14 13.44 55.63 -25.61
CA PHE A 14 14.55 55.90 -24.69
C PHE A 14 14.77 57.38 -24.34
N ASP A 15 15.10 57.67 -23.08
CA ASP A 15 16.39 58.33 -22.84
C ASP A 15 17.00 58.00 -21.47
N ARG A 16 18.33 57.91 -21.50
CA ARG A 16 19.24 57.69 -20.39
C ARG A 16 19.39 58.96 -19.54
N LYS A 17 19.87 58.72 -18.32
CA LYS A 17 20.47 59.62 -17.33
C LYS A 17 19.46 60.25 -16.37
N LEU A 18 19.62 59.94 -15.08
CA LEU A 18 19.61 60.88 -13.96
C LEU A 18 20.22 60.19 -12.70
N PRO A 19 20.73 60.97 -11.73
CA PRO A 19 21.89 60.61 -10.91
C PRO A 19 21.55 59.87 -9.62
N ARG A 20 22.58 59.20 -9.09
CA ARG A 20 22.67 58.74 -7.70
C ARG A 20 22.41 59.90 -6.73
N HIS A 21 21.24 59.95 -6.10
CA HIS A 21 21.10 60.62 -4.81
C HIS A 21 20.14 59.85 -3.88
N ARG A 22 20.67 59.62 -2.68
CA ARG A 22 20.05 58.99 -1.51
C ARG A 22 18.70 59.62 -1.17
N LEU A 23 17.67 58.79 -0.99
CA LEU A 23 16.57 59.08 -0.07
C LEU A 23 16.27 57.81 0.74
N SER A 24 16.83 57.81 1.95
CA SER A 24 16.47 56.88 3.02
C SER A 24 15.07 57.27 3.50
N LEU A 25 14.04 56.49 3.14
CA LEU A 25 12.81 56.44 3.93
C LEU A 25 12.88 55.20 4.83
N PHE A 26 13.21 55.44 6.09
CA PHE A 26 12.92 54.51 7.18
C PHE A 26 11.39 54.43 7.31
N LEU A 27 10.81 53.33 6.82
CA LEU A 27 9.51 52.86 7.29
C LEU A 27 9.81 51.74 8.29
N THR A 28 9.46 52.01 9.54
CA THR A 28 9.63 51.10 10.67
C THR A 28 8.85 49.81 10.42
N THR A 29 9.60 48.71 10.33
CA THR A 29 9.15 47.34 9.97
C THR A 29 8.27 46.67 11.03
N THR A 30 7.87 47.38 12.07
CA THR A 30 7.21 46.77 13.24
C THR A 30 5.68 46.72 13.13
N THR A 31 5.04 47.58 12.33
CA THR A 31 3.57 47.67 12.29
C THR A 31 2.93 46.79 11.22
N THR A 32 3.66 46.40 10.16
CA THR A 32 3.13 45.55 9.08
C THR A 32 3.17 44.05 9.41
N CYS A 33 4.11 43.60 10.24
CA CYS A 33 4.16 42.20 10.68
C CYS A 33 2.95 41.82 11.56
N ASP A 34 2.47 42.76 12.38
CA ASP A 34 1.34 42.54 13.30
C ASP A 34 -0.03 42.70 12.63
N MET A 35 -0.09 43.36 11.46
CA MET A 35 -1.30 43.38 10.61
C MET A 35 -1.37 42.17 9.65
N LEU A 36 -0.23 41.68 9.14
CA LEU A 36 -0.19 40.49 8.29
C LEU A 36 -0.42 39.19 9.09
N SER A 37 -0.12 39.16 10.40
CA SER A 37 -0.48 38.04 11.29
C SER A 37 -1.99 37.91 11.50
N ARG A 38 -2.73 39.04 11.44
CA ARG A 38 -4.21 39.10 11.62
C ARG A 38 -5.02 38.86 10.34
N LEU A 39 -4.37 38.79 9.17
CA LEU A 39 -5.00 38.59 7.86
C LEU A 39 -4.81 37.18 7.28
N LYS A 40 -4.41 36.18 8.09
CA LYS A 40 -4.65 34.78 7.70
C LYS A 40 -6.16 34.57 7.65
N SER A 41 -6.75 34.67 6.47
CA SER A 41 -8.12 34.26 6.22
C SER A 41 -8.33 32.89 6.87
N LYS A 42 -9.32 32.79 7.75
CA LYS A 42 -9.71 31.53 8.39
C LYS A 42 -9.80 30.47 7.27
N PRO A 43 -9.04 29.37 7.33
CA PRO A 43 -9.01 28.41 6.24
C PRO A 43 -10.44 28.00 5.91
N THR A 44 -10.82 28.12 4.64
CA THR A 44 -12.18 27.80 4.19
C THR A 44 -12.43 26.32 4.47
N THR A 45 -13.45 26.03 5.27
CA THR A 45 -13.84 24.66 5.55
C THR A 45 -14.63 24.08 4.39
N VAL A 46 -14.42 22.78 4.13
CA VAL A 46 -15.05 22.02 3.06
C VAL A 46 -16.01 21.01 3.69
N ARG A 47 -17.27 20.99 3.23
CA ARG A 47 -18.27 20.05 3.71
C ARG A 47 -18.31 18.80 2.83
N VAL A 48 -18.30 17.62 3.45
CA VAL A 48 -18.42 16.35 2.74
C VAL A 48 -19.91 16.01 2.58
N LEU A 49 -20.44 16.21 1.37
CA LEU A 49 -21.89 16.21 1.12
C LEU A 49 -22.57 14.88 1.44
N ASP A 50 -21.90 13.75 1.17
CA ASP A 50 -22.39 12.39 1.48
C ASP A 50 -22.32 12.06 2.98
N LEU A 51 -21.65 12.90 3.77
CA LEU A 51 -21.56 12.83 5.24
C LEU A 51 -22.13 14.10 5.90
N TRP A 52 -23.04 14.79 5.21
CA TRP A 52 -23.70 16.00 5.69
C TRP A 52 -25.21 15.77 5.83
N PHE A 53 -25.63 15.20 6.96
CA PHE A 53 -27.03 14.91 7.25
C PHE A 53 -27.75 16.18 7.77
N PRO A 54 -28.77 16.72 7.07
CA PRO A 54 -29.40 18.00 7.42
C PRO A 54 -30.12 18.01 8.78
N ASP A 55 -30.50 16.84 9.27
CA ASP A 55 -31.21 16.58 10.52
C ASP A 55 -30.28 16.09 11.65
N ALA A 56 -29.00 15.86 11.36
CA ALA A 56 -28.02 15.55 12.39
C ALA A 56 -27.71 16.78 13.27
N THR A 57 -27.35 16.52 14.52
CA THR A 57 -27.23 17.54 15.57
C THR A 57 -25.79 17.89 15.96
N LEU A 58 -24.78 17.24 15.37
CA LEU A 58 -23.37 17.47 15.66
C LEU A 58 -22.57 17.64 14.37
N VAL A 59 -21.57 18.52 14.43
CA VAL A 59 -20.57 18.68 13.37
C VAL A 59 -19.22 18.21 13.88
N PHE A 60 -18.59 17.31 13.15
CA PHE A 60 -17.20 16.94 13.36
C PHE A 60 -16.34 17.68 12.34
N GLN A 61 -15.15 18.10 12.73
CA GLN A 61 -14.19 18.71 11.83
C GLN A 61 -12.83 18.03 11.97
N ALA A 62 -12.26 17.58 10.86
CA ALA A 62 -10.90 17.07 10.75
C ALA A 62 -10.16 17.96 9.75
N ASP A 63 -9.01 18.53 10.13
CA ASP A 63 -8.35 19.60 9.38
C ASP A 63 -9.32 20.73 8.99
N ASN A 64 -9.47 21.03 7.70
CA ASN A 64 -10.44 21.96 7.14
C ASN A 64 -11.69 21.26 6.58
N THR A 65 -11.97 20.02 6.96
CA THR A 65 -13.10 19.22 6.44
C THR A 65 -14.15 18.98 7.51
N GLU A 66 -15.42 19.27 7.20
CA GLU A 66 -16.54 19.16 8.12
C GLU A 66 -17.53 18.05 7.71
N TYR A 67 -18.08 17.38 8.73
CA TYR A 67 -19.05 16.29 8.63
C TYR A 67 -20.20 16.57 9.58
N ARG A 68 -21.45 16.43 9.14
CA ARG A 68 -22.63 16.63 10.00
C ARG A 68 -23.31 15.28 10.22
N LEU A 69 -23.15 14.70 11.42
CA LEU A 69 -23.34 13.28 11.69
C LEU A 69 -24.24 13.02 12.92
N TYR A 70 -24.91 11.86 12.94
CA TYR A 70 -25.78 11.47 14.06
C TYR A 70 -24.96 10.99 15.26
N ALA A 71 -25.01 11.76 16.35
CA ALA A 71 -24.36 11.47 17.63
C ALA A 71 -24.67 10.06 18.15
N GLY A 72 -25.95 9.70 18.16
CA GLY A 72 -26.42 8.41 18.69
C GLY A 72 -25.89 7.21 17.91
N LEU A 73 -25.71 7.32 16.60
CA LEU A 73 -25.15 6.23 15.80
C LEU A 73 -23.67 6.03 16.10
N LEU A 74 -22.90 7.12 16.24
CA LEU A 74 -21.49 7.05 16.63
C LEU A 74 -21.35 6.44 18.02
N ALA A 75 -22.09 6.93 19.02
CA ALA A 75 -22.07 6.39 20.38
C ALA A 75 -22.49 4.92 20.44
N ALA A 76 -23.45 4.49 19.61
CA ALA A 76 -23.86 3.08 19.56
C ALA A 76 -22.81 2.14 18.97
N ARG A 77 -21.81 2.66 18.26
CA ARG A 77 -20.79 1.88 17.54
C ARG A 77 -19.38 2.07 18.07
N SER A 78 -19.18 3.03 18.98
CA SER A 78 -17.90 3.46 19.51
C SER A 78 -18.04 3.83 20.96
N SER A 79 -17.32 3.14 21.84
CA SER A 79 -17.26 3.48 23.26
C SER A 79 -16.61 4.86 23.46
N VAL A 80 -15.57 5.17 22.70
CA VAL A 80 -14.86 6.46 22.76
C VAL A 80 -15.78 7.62 22.38
N PHE A 81 -16.58 7.48 21.32
CA PHE A 81 -17.58 8.51 20.99
C PHE A 81 -18.71 8.55 22.01
N ALA A 82 -19.14 7.40 22.57
CA ALA A 82 -20.15 7.40 23.64
C ALA A 82 -19.67 8.22 24.85
N ASP A 83 -18.42 8.01 25.28
CA ASP A 83 -17.81 8.73 26.40
C ASP A 83 -17.59 10.21 26.06
N MET A 84 -17.06 10.52 24.87
CA MET A 84 -16.84 11.89 24.41
C MET A 84 -18.14 12.70 24.37
N LEU A 85 -19.25 12.05 24.02
CA LEU A 85 -20.57 12.68 23.88
C LEU A 85 -21.39 12.68 25.18
N ALA A 86 -20.95 11.94 26.21
CA ALA A 86 -21.61 11.92 27.52
C ALA A 86 -21.36 13.22 28.32
N PHE A 87 -20.28 13.96 28.00
CA PHE A 87 -19.99 15.22 28.66
C PHE A 87 -20.79 16.39 28.03
N PRO A 88 -21.43 17.25 28.85
CA PRO A 88 -22.12 18.43 28.35
C PRO A 88 -21.13 19.34 27.61
N GLN A 89 -21.44 19.70 26.37
CA GLN A 89 -20.65 20.71 25.66
C GLN A 89 -20.87 22.09 26.31
N PRO A 90 -19.82 22.93 26.46
CA PRO A 90 -19.96 24.24 27.05
C PRO A 90 -21.00 25.07 26.28
N ALA A 91 -22.02 25.53 26.99
CA ALA A 91 -23.19 26.21 26.41
C ALA A 91 -23.07 27.74 26.46
N GLY A 92 -21.85 28.30 26.45
CA GLY A 92 -21.60 29.73 26.63
C GLY A 92 -21.72 30.56 25.34
N GLU A 93 -22.05 31.84 25.48
CA GLU A 93 -22.15 32.82 24.38
C GLU A 93 -20.77 33.13 23.74
N ASP A 94 -19.67 32.81 24.41
CA ASP A 94 -18.29 32.92 23.88
C ASP A 94 -17.93 31.82 22.86
N SER A 95 -18.86 30.90 22.55
CA SER A 95 -18.68 29.70 21.72
C SER A 95 -19.13 29.87 20.25
N GLU A 96 -19.36 31.08 19.72
CA GLU A 96 -19.71 31.26 18.29
C GLU A 96 -18.65 30.67 17.35
N GLY A 97 -17.40 30.63 17.79
CA GLY A 97 -16.33 29.95 17.09
C GLY A 97 -16.50 28.43 17.04
N GLU A 98 -17.26 27.82 17.95
CA GLU A 98 -17.40 26.39 18.22
C GLU A 98 -18.71 25.78 17.71
N ARG A 99 -19.56 26.56 17.02
CA ARG A 99 -20.80 26.06 16.40
C ARG A 99 -20.78 26.23 14.89
N VAL A 100 -21.41 25.29 14.18
CA VAL A 100 -21.61 25.31 12.73
C VAL A 100 -23.06 24.98 12.45
N ASP A 101 -23.75 25.86 11.70
CA ASP A 101 -25.19 25.74 11.41
C ASP A 101 -26.03 25.48 12.68
N GLY A 102 -25.69 26.15 13.79
CA GLY A 102 -26.35 26.00 15.10
C GLY A 102 -26.00 24.72 15.87
N CYS A 103 -25.27 23.79 15.25
CA CYS A 103 -24.82 22.53 15.86
C CYS A 103 -23.47 22.72 16.58
N PRO A 104 -23.25 22.07 17.75
CA PRO A 104 -21.93 22.01 18.36
C PRO A 104 -20.90 21.35 17.45
N ARG A 105 -19.68 21.90 17.43
CA ARG A 105 -18.56 21.39 16.63
C ARG A 105 -17.53 20.68 17.49
N ILE A 106 -17.17 19.46 17.09
CA ILE A 106 -16.08 18.67 17.68
C ILE A 106 -14.89 18.67 16.72
N LEU A 107 -13.73 19.13 17.19
CA LEU A 107 -12.48 19.06 16.44
C LEU A 107 -11.81 17.70 16.64
N LEU A 108 -11.48 17.04 15.55
CA LEU A 108 -10.71 15.79 15.50
C LEU A 108 -9.26 16.11 15.14
N HIS A 109 -8.33 15.37 15.73
CA HIS A 109 -6.90 15.46 15.44
C HIS A 109 -6.44 14.53 14.30
N ASP A 110 -7.39 13.89 13.62
CA ASP A 110 -7.11 12.98 12.51
C ASP A 110 -7.05 13.73 11.18
N LYS A 111 -6.35 13.15 10.22
CA LYS A 111 -6.34 13.65 8.85
C LYS A 111 -7.73 13.58 8.24
N ALA A 112 -8.12 14.60 7.49
CA ALA A 112 -9.42 14.64 6.82
C ALA A 112 -9.69 13.41 5.93
N GLU A 113 -8.68 12.95 5.19
CA GLU A 113 -8.78 11.77 4.32
C GLU A 113 -9.12 10.49 5.10
N ASP A 114 -8.43 10.27 6.21
CA ASP A 114 -8.63 9.10 7.07
C ASP A 114 -10.00 9.16 7.76
N ALA A 115 -10.36 10.33 8.30
CA ALA A 115 -11.66 10.56 8.94
C ALA A 115 -12.82 10.36 7.96
N THR A 116 -12.69 10.83 6.71
CA THR A 116 -13.70 10.62 5.66
C THR A 116 -13.91 9.13 5.40
N ALA A 117 -12.84 8.36 5.21
CA ALA A 117 -12.94 6.92 4.97
C ALA A 117 -13.58 6.18 6.16
N PHE A 118 -13.20 6.54 7.38
CA PHE A 118 -13.76 5.97 8.60
C PHE A 118 -15.25 6.29 8.77
N PHE A 119 -15.66 7.55 8.60
CA PHE A 119 -17.08 7.92 8.72
C PHE A 119 -17.92 7.28 7.61
N ARG A 120 -17.44 7.23 6.36
CA ARG A 120 -18.12 6.47 5.31
C ARG A 120 -18.33 5.01 5.70
N ALA A 121 -17.32 4.37 6.29
CA ALA A 121 -17.44 2.97 6.72
C ALA A 121 -18.49 2.77 7.84
N ILE A 122 -18.82 3.80 8.62
CA ILE A 122 -19.85 3.75 9.66
C ILE A 122 -21.25 4.04 9.09
N PHE A 123 -21.37 5.08 8.27
CA PHE A 123 -22.66 5.61 7.82
C PHE A 123 -23.14 5.01 6.50
N ASP A 124 -22.23 4.47 5.68
CA ASP A 124 -22.54 3.74 4.46
C ASP A 124 -22.07 2.28 4.58
N SER A 125 -23.02 1.37 4.81
CA SER A 125 -22.73 -0.06 4.93
C SER A 125 -22.12 -0.69 3.67
N SER A 126 -22.33 -0.08 2.50
CA SER A 126 -21.81 -0.58 1.23
C SER A 126 -20.35 -0.16 0.98
N TYR A 127 -19.88 0.90 1.65
CA TYR A 127 -18.55 1.44 1.47
C TYR A 127 -17.43 0.50 1.93
N PHE A 128 -17.66 -0.23 3.03
CA PHE A 128 -16.66 -1.13 3.62
C PHE A 128 -17.29 -2.46 4.06
N MET A 129 -17.77 -3.20 3.05
CA MET A 129 -18.29 -4.54 3.22
C MET A 129 -17.17 -5.56 3.55
N PRO A 130 -17.49 -6.69 4.19
CA PRO A 130 -16.55 -7.80 4.35
C PRO A 130 -15.98 -8.28 3.00
N PRO A 131 -14.76 -8.84 2.98
CA PRO A 131 -14.17 -9.37 1.75
C PRO A 131 -15.02 -10.51 1.17
N THR A 132 -15.17 -10.53 -0.16
CA THR A 132 -15.81 -11.64 -0.89
C THR A 132 -14.93 -12.03 -2.07
N PRO A 133 -14.98 -13.29 -2.56
CA PRO A 133 -14.16 -13.73 -3.69
C PRO A 133 -14.38 -12.93 -4.99
N ALA A 134 -15.55 -12.31 -5.15
CA ALA A 134 -15.92 -11.55 -6.35
C ALA A 134 -15.61 -10.04 -6.25
N ALA A 135 -15.36 -9.52 -5.05
CA ALA A 135 -15.14 -8.10 -4.84
C ALA A 135 -13.65 -7.75 -4.87
N ALA A 136 -13.31 -6.61 -5.47
CA ALA A 136 -11.96 -6.07 -5.38
C ALA A 136 -11.66 -5.65 -3.94
N ALA A 137 -10.41 -5.87 -3.51
CA ALA A 137 -9.94 -5.38 -2.21
C ALA A 137 -9.98 -3.84 -2.16
N PRO A 138 -10.31 -3.24 -1.01
CA PRO A 138 -10.31 -1.78 -0.86
C PRO A 138 -8.90 -1.20 -1.08
N PRO A 139 -8.75 0.07 -1.48
CA PRO A 139 -7.45 0.71 -1.54
C PRO A 139 -6.71 0.63 -0.19
N LEU A 140 -5.37 0.50 -0.19
CA LEU A 140 -4.60 0.41 1.06
C LEU A 140 -4.85 1.61 1.97
N ALA A 141 -4.91 2.82 1.39
CA ALA A 141 -5.14 4.04 2.14
C ALA A 141 -6.47 3.96 2.91
N THR A 142 -7.54 3.49 2.27
CA THR A 142 -8.85 3.26 2.90
C THR A 142 -8.75 2.20 4.00
N LEU A 143 -8.10 1.07 3.73
CA LEU A 143 -7.94 -0.02 4.67
C LEU A 143 -7.14 0.40 5.92
N ARG A 144 -6.04 1.14 5.72
CA ARG A 144 -5.20 1.72 6.76
C ARG A 144 -5.98 2.73 7.59
N ALA A 145 -6.65 3.68 6.95
CA ALA A 145 -7.47 4.69 7.60
C ALA A 145 -8.50 4.06 8.53
N ILE A 146 -9.28 3.11 8.00
CA ILE A 146 -10.34 2.45 8.75
C ILE A 146 -9.75 1.64 9.91
N LEU A 147 -8.69 0.86 9.69
CA LEU A 147 -8.07 0.05 10.75
C LEU A 147 -7.50 0.90 11.89
N LEU A 148 -6.81 1.99 11.56
CA LEU A 148 -6.23 2.88 12.58
C LEU A 148 -7.32 3.59 13.37
N LEU A 149 -8.30 4.19 12.69
CA LEU A 149 -9.36 4.95 13.35
C LEU A 149 -10.38 4.05 14.06
N SER A 150 -10.67 2.85 13.55
CA SER A 150 -11.52 1.89 14.25
C SER A 150 -10.90 1.40 15.55
N ARG A 151 -9.58 1.33 15.65
CA ARG A 151 -8.92 1.03 16.93
C ARG A 151 -8.85 2.25 17.84
N LYS A 152 -8.52 3.42 17.29
CA LYS A 152 -8.47 4.68 18.04
C LYS A 152 -9.82 5.03 18.69
N TYR A 153 -10.90 4.89 17.93
CA TYR A 153 -12.26 5.19 18.38
C TYR A 153 -13.02 3.95 18.86
N ASP A 154 -12.35 2.81 19.06
CA ASP A 154 -12.96 1.57 19.53
C ASP A 154 -14.27 1.19 18.80
N VAL A 155 -14.15 0.84 17.53
CA VAL A 155 -15.20 0.35 16.64
C VAL A 155 -14.86 -1.09 16.21
N PRO A 156 -15.13 -2.11 17.04
CA PRO A 156 -14.60 -3.46 16.87
C PRO A 156 -14.96 -4.10 15.52
N TYR A 157 -16.20 -3.91 15.05
CA TYR A 157 -16.65 -4.52 13.81
C TYR A 157 -15.89 -4.01 12.57
N LEU A 158 -15.43 -2.75 12.57
CA LEU A 158 -14.59 -2.22 11.48
C LEU A 158 -13.16 -2.74 11.58
N THR A 159 -12.62 -2.85 12.79
CA THR A 159 -11.31 -3.48 13.03
C THR A 159 -11.30 -4.91 12.50
N SER A 160 -12.30 -5.72 12.83
CA SER A 160 -12.45 -7.09 12.33
C SER A 160 -12.56 -7.14 10.80
N ARG A 161 -13.37 -6.28 10.18
CA ARG A 161 -13.48 -6.23 8.71
C ARG A 161 -12.15 -5.85 8.05
N ALA A 162 -11.42 -4.89 8.60
CA ALA A 162 -10.12 -4.50 8.05
C ALA A 162 -9.09 -5.64 8.17
N LEU A 163 -9.06 -6.34 9.30
CA LEU A 163 -8.24 -7.54 9.47
C LEU A 163 -8.65 -8.67 8.52
N ALA A 164 -9.95 -8.83 8.25
CA ALA A 164 -10.45 -9.81 7.29
C ALA A 164 -9.98 -9.49 5.86
N HIS A 165 -10.03 -8.22 5.46
CA HIS A 165 -9.49 -7.77 4.16
C HIS A 165 -7.99 -8.06 4.05
N LEU A 166 -7.19 -7.72 5.07
CA LEU A 166 -5.77 -8.05 5.08
C LEU A 166 -5.54 -9.57 5.02
N SER A 167 -6.32 -10.37 5.74
CA SER A 167 -6.18 -11.83 5.77
C SER A 167 -6.60 -12.49 4.44
N ALA A 168 -7.54 -11.90 3.72
CA ALA A 168 -7.90 -12.34 2.36
C ALA A 168 -6.77 -12.03 1.36
N VAL A 169 -6.07 -10.91 1.55
CA VAL A 169 -4.92 -10.52 0.71
C VAL A 169 -3.65 -11.28 1.12
N TYR A 170 -3.47 -11.67 2.38
CA TYR A 170 -2.27 -12.35 2.88
C TYR A 170 -2.67 -13.60 3.67
N PRO A 171 -3.01 -14.69 2.96
CA PRO A 171 -3.56 -15.88 3.58
C PRO A 171 -2.50 -16.70 4.31
N MET A 172 -2.96 -17.71 5.05
CA MET A 172 -2.11 -18.56 5.86
C MET A 172 -1.85 -19.94 5.23
N THR A 173 -2.57 -20.27 4.16
CA THR A 173 -2.44 -21.55 3.47
C THR A 173 -2.08 -21.36 2.01
N LEU A 174 -1.30 -22.30 1.46
CA LEU A 174 -0.97 -22.29 0.04
C LEU A 174 -2.22 -22.41 -0.85
N ALA A 175 -3.23 -23.16 -0.42
CA ALA A 175 -4.47 -23.29 -1.19
C ALA A 175 -5.22 -21.96 -1.32
N GLU A 176 -5.33 -21.19 -0.23
CA GLU A 176 -5.87 -19.83 -0.27
C GLU A 176 -4.95 -18.90 -1.09
N TRP A 177 -3.63 -19.05 -0.95
CA TRP A 177 -2.66 -18.28 -1.73
C TRP A 177 -2.88 -18.42 -3.23
N ASP A 178 -3.04 -19.66 -3.69
CA ASP A 178 -3.30 -20.05 -5.08
C ASP A 178 -4.69 -19.59 -5.56
N ALA A 179 -5.72 -19.75 -4.72
CA ALA A 179 -7.10 -19.39 -5.06
C ALA A 179 -7.30 -17.90 -5.35
N ARG A 180 -6.40 -17.02 -4.87
CA ARG A 180 -6.45 -15.57 -5.17
C ARG A 180 -6.09 -15.24 -6.62
N GLY A 181 -5.52 -16.17 -7.39
CA GLY A 181 -5.20 -15.95 -8.80
C GLY A 181 -4.02 -15.00 -9.06
N TYR A 182 -3.10 -14.86 -8.10
CA TYR A 182 -1.94 -13.93 -8.21
C TYR A 182 -0.84 -14.40 -9.17
N ALA A 183 -0.75 -15.69 -9.51
CA ALA A 183 0.34 -16.24 -10.34
C ALA A 183 0.49 -15.50 -11.69
N SER A 184 -0.62 -15.27 -12.39
CA SER A 184 -0.66 -14.53 -13.66
C SER A 184 -0.36 -13.02 -13.54
N HIS A 185 -0.23 -12.49 -12.32
CA HIS A 185 -0.03 -11.07 -12.00
C HIS A 185 1.34 -10.80 -11.38
N ILE A 186 1.89 -11.73 -10.60
CA ILE A 186 3.23 -11.65 -10.01
C ILE A 186 4.31 -11.75 -11.09
N LEU A 187 4.12 -12.60 -12.10
CA LEU A 187 4.99 -12.68 -13.28
C LEU A 187 4.98 -11.38 -14.13
N LYS A 188 3.96 -10.52 -13.93
CA LYS A 188 3.89 -9.18 -14.52
C LYS A 188 4.57 -8.10 -13.69
N LEU A 189 5.17 -8.39 -12.52
CA LEU A 189 6.02 -7.40 -11.83
C LEU A 189 7.24 -6.96 -12.67
N HIS A 190 7.63 -7.75 -13.67
CA HIS A 190 8.65 -7.38 -14.68
C HIS A 190 8.06 -6.66 -15.90
N SER A 191 6.73 -6.60 -16.00
CA SER A 191 6.01 -5.85 -17.03
C SER A 191 5.95 -4.39 -16.61
N ARG A 192 6.19 -3.45 -17.54
CA ARG A 192 6.06 -1.99 -17.32
C ARG A 192 4.62 -1.52 -17.02
N VAL A 193 3.70 -2.46 -16.77
CA VAL A 193 2.33 -2.23 -16.36
C VAL A 193 2.35 -2.26 -14.83
N GLY A 194 1.96 -1.15 -14.19
CA GLY A 194 2.09 -0.94 -12.74
C GLY A 194 1.53 -2.08 -11.84
N PRO A 195 1.79 -2.02 -10.52
CA PRO A 195 1.49 -3.11 -9.60
C PRO A 195 0.01 -3.53 -9.69
N PRO A 196 -0.29 -4.85 -9.69
CA PRO A 196 -1.66 -5.35 -9.79
C PRO A 196 -2.57 -4.84 -8.65
N PRO A 197 -3.90 -4.79 -8.86
CA PRO A 197 -4.87 -4.53 -7.78
C PRO A 197 -4.61 -5.44 -6.57
N GLY A 198 -4.58 -4.88 -5.37
CA GLY A 198 -4.27 -5.59 -4.12
C GLY A 198 -2.77 -5.79 -3.83
N THR A 199 -1.88 -5.41 -4.75
CA THR A 199 -0.43 -5.32 -4.45
C THR A 199 -0.18 -3.99 -3.76
N TYR A 200 -0.04 -4.07 -2.44
CA TYR A 200 0.17 -2.91 -1.59
C TYR A 200 1.67 -2.65 -1.37
N PRO A 201 2.08 -1.39 -1.13
CA PRO A 201 3.41 -1.08 -0.63
C PRO A 201 3.77 -1.97 0.56
N ILE A 202 4.69 -2.92 0.34
CA ILE A 202 4.79 -4.07 1.23
C ILE A 202 5.22 -3.67 2.64
N LEU A 203 6.09 -2.67 2.74
CA LEU A 203 6.55 -2.15 4.02
C LEU A 203 5.42 -1.55 4.83
N THR A 204 4.54 -0.78 4.19
CA THR A 204 3.36 -0.20 4.85
C THR A 204 2.42 -1.28 5.36
N VAL A 205 2.25 -2.37 4.62
CA VAL A 205 1.46 -3.52 5.09
C VAL A 205 2.11 -4.19 6.30
N LEU A 206 3.42 -4.41 6.26
CA LEU A 206 4.15 -5.04 7.36
C LEU A 206 4.11 -4.18 8.63
N GLU A 207 4.24 -2.85 8.50
CA GLU A 207 4.05 -1.90 9.59
C GLU A 207 2.63 -1.96 10.14
N LEU A 208 1.63 -1.84 9.25
CA LEU A 208 0.22 -1.89 9.64
C LEU A 208 -0.16 -3.20 10.34
N ALA A 209 0.32 -4.34 9.85
CA ALA A 209 0.06 -5.64 10.44
C ALA A 209 0.69 -5.75 11.84
N ARG A 210 1.93 -5.29 12.03
CA ARG A 210 2.57 -5.28 13.36
C ARG A 210 1.86 -4.36 14.33
N ASP A 211 1.53 -3.14 13.90
CA ASP A 211 0.78 -2.20 14.71
C ASP A 211 -0.58 -2.80 15.12
N ALA A 212 -1.23 -3.51 14.20
CA ALA A 212 -2.48 -4.24 14.39
C ALA A 212 -2.38 -5.49 15.29
N GLY A 213 -1.17 -5.96 15.63
CA GLY A 213 -0.97 -7.26 16.26
C GLY A 213 -1.40 -8.43 15.37
N ALA A 214 -1.43 -8.21 14.06
CA ALA A 214 -1.93 -9.14 13.05
C ALA A 214 -0.81 -9.95 12.40
N ASP A 215 0.04 -10.56 13.23
CA ASP A 215 1.30 -11.17 12.79
C ASP A 215 1.11 -12.34 11.80
N TRP A 216 -0.08 -12.94 11.77
CA TRP A 216 -0.42 -14.02 10.85
C TRP A 216 -0.37 -13.63 9.36
N ILE A 217 -0.43 -12.33 9.06
CA ILE A 217 -0.30 -11.77 7.71
C ILE A 217 1.16 -11.70 7.27
N LEU A 218 2.11 -11.61 8.23
CA LEU A 218 3.50 -11.28 7.94
C LEU A 218 4.20 -12.28 7.01
N PRO A 219 4.11 -13.62 7.17
CA PRO A 219 4.88 -14.53 6.31
C PRO A 219 4.50 -14.40 4.83
N ALA A 220 3.19 -14.32 4.53
CA ALA A 220 2.69 -14.18 3.17
C ALA A 220 3.03 -12.80 2.58
N ALA A 221 2.94 -11.74 3.39
CA ALA A 221 3.37 -10.40 3.01
C ALA A 221 4.88 -10.34 2.73
N MET A 222 5.71 -10.89 3.62
CA MET A 222 7.17 -10.89 3.46
C MET A 222 7.61 -11.76 2.27
N TYR A 223 6.95 -12.88 2.00
CA TYR A 223 7.14 -13.65 0.76
C TYR A 223 6.98 -12.76 -0.47
N LEU A 224 5.86 -12.02 -0.55
CA LEU A 224 5.59 -11.09 -1.64
C LEU A 224 6.61 -9.95 -1.71
N GLY A 225 7.06 -9.44 -0.56
CA GLY A 225 8.08 -8.40 -0.49
C GLY A 225 9.43 -8.85 -1.05
N VAL A 226 9.84 -10.07 -0.74
CA VAL A 226 11.06 -10.67 -1.32
C VAL A 226 10.91 -10.89 -2.82
N CYS A 227 9.75 -11.38 -3.24
CA CYS A 227 9.38 -11.60 -4.63
C CYS A 227 9.50 -10.32 -5.47
N ALA A 228 9.20 -9.14 -4.90
CA ALA A 228 9.35 -7.84 -5.56
C ALA A 228 10.82 -7.45 -5.85
N GLY A 229 11.79 -8.17 -5.29
CA GLY A 229 13.22 -7.91 -5.49
C GLY A 229 13.74 -6.70 -4.72
N VAL A 230 15.05 -6.46 -4.83
CA VAL A 230 15.75 -5.40 -4.08
C VAL A 230 15.15 -4.03 -4.35
N GLU A 231 14.81 -3.72 -5.61
CA GLU A 231 14.16 -2.45 -5.97
C GLU A 231 12.79 -2.29 -5.30
N GLY A 232 11.97 -3.35 -5.27
CA GLY A 232 10.67 -3.31 -4.59
C GLY A 232 10.80 -3.21 -3.06
N ILE A 233 11.82 -3.82 -2.47
CA ILE A 233 12.13 -3.71 -1.04
C ILE A 233 12.60 -2.30 -0.70
N LEU A 234 13.47 -1.70 -1.52
CA LEU A 234 14.05 -0.38 -1.30
C LEU A 234 13.15 0.76 -1.76
N GLY A 235 12.16 0.52 -2.63
CA GLY A 235 11.26 1.54 -3.17
C GLY A 235 10.54 2.34 -2.08
N GLY A 236 10.17 1.70 -0.97
CA GLY A 236 9.57 2.40 0.17
C GLY A 236 10.56 3.22 1.02
N ALA A 237 11.87 3.07 0.80
CA ALA A 237 12.90 3.96 1.35
C ALA A 237 13.28 5.11 0.41
N LEU A 238 12.85 5.06 -0.86
CA LEU A 238 13.01 6.13 -1.85
C LEU A 238 11.81 7.09 -1.90
N GLU A 239 10.66 6.70 -1.35
CA GLU A 239 9.43 7.52 -1.29
C GLU A 239 9.13 8.01 0.14
N ARG A 240 9.81 9.09 0.58
CA ARG A 240 9.40 9.98 1.69
C ARG A 240 10.21 11.30 1.59
N ASP A 241 9.71 12.54 1.64
CA ASP A 241 8.44 13.18 2.03
C ASP A 241 8.01 14.22 0.95
N PRO A 242 6.71 14.39 0.60
CA PRO A 242 6.27 15.51 -0.26
C PRO A 242 6.43 16.88 0.42
N ALA A 243 6.66 16.93 1.73
CA ALA A 243 6.99 18.17 2.45
C ALA A 243 8.35 18.76 2.02
N ASP A 244 9.29 17.94 1.52
CA ASP A 244 10.58 18.40 1.00
C ASP A 244 10.50 18.78 -0.49
N ALA A 245 9.49 18.31 -1.22
CA ALA A 245 9.31 18.60 -2.65
C ALA A 245 8.81 20.04 -2.90
N SER A 246 8.08 20.66 -1.95
CA SER A 246 7.62 22.04 -2.11
C SER A 246 8.70 23.10 -1.87
N ALA A 247 9.87 22.71 -1.37
CA ALA A 247 10.99 23.63 -1.18
C ALA A 247 11.86 23.81 -2.45
N ALA A 248 11.61 23.03 -3.52
CA ALA A 248 12.48 22.96 -4.70
C ALA A 248 11.98 23.75 -5.93
N LEU A 249 10.94 24.59 -5.80
CA LEU A 249 10.37 25.33 -6.94
C LEU A 249 10.71 26.82 -7.00
N ASP A 250 11.44 27.37 -6.02
CA ASP A 250 11.89 28.76 -6.04
C ASP A 250 13.43 28.87 -5.91
N ASP A 251 14.17 28.40 -6.92
CA ASP A 251 15.43 29.06 -7.33
C ASP A 251 15.89 28.52 -8.69
N ARG A 252 15.60 29.27 -9.75
CA ARG A 252 16.24 29.10 -11.06
C ARG A 252 17.08 30.33 -11.30
N ASP A 253 18.35 30.26 -10.91
CA ASP A 253 19.51 30.86 -11.59
C ASP A 253 20.75 30.68 -10.72
N SER A 254 21.49 29.56 -10.89
CA SER A 254 22.94 29.46 -10.61
C SER A 254 23.48 28.12 -11.11
N GLU A 255 24.36 28.18 -12.11
CA GLU A 255 25.25 27.09 -12.52
C GLU A 255 26.29 26.83 -11.43
N GLU A 256 25.92 26.09 -10.39
CA GLU A 256 26.87 25.48 -9.47
C GLU A 256 26.42 24.05 -9.17
N SER A 257 27.19 23.09 -9.69
CA SER A 257 27.01 21.66 -9.40
C SER A 257 27.22 21.42 -7.91
N THR A 258 26.16 21.54 -7.12
CA THR A 258 26.14 21.06 -5.75
C THR A 258 26.09 19.53 -5.79
N PRO A 259 26.91 18.82 -4.99
CA PRO A 259 26.80 17.38 -4.88
C PRO A 259 25.44 17.06 -4.26
N VAL A 260 24.61 16.32 -4.99
CA VAL A 260 23.38 15.73 -4.47
C VAL A 260 23.72 15.07 -3.14
N PRO A 261 23.13 15.47 -2.01
CA PRO A 261 23.44 14.85 -0.74
C PRO A 261 23.12 13.37 -0.88
N ALA A 262 24.10 12.52 -0.58
CA ALA A 262 23.88 11.09 -0.46
C ALA A 262 22.88 10.90 0.68
N HIS A 263 21.58 10.85 0.34
CA HIS A 263 20.55 10.47 1.27
C HIS A 263 20.89 9.04 1.71
N THR A 264 21.44 8.90 2.91
CA THR A 264 21.70 7.60 3.51
C THR A 264 20.35 6.91 3.63
N LEU A 265 20.06 5.97 2.74
CA LEU A 265 18.90 5.08 2.82
C LEU A 265 18.89 4.45 4.20
N ALA A 266 18.03 4.94 5.09
CA ALA A 266 17.88 4.40 6.42
C ALA A 266 17.08 3.10 6.33
N LEU A 267 17.80 1.98 6.15
CA LEU A 267 17.18 0.65 6.10
C LEU A 267 16.54 0.33 7.45
N THR A 268 15.21 0.22 7.47
CA THR A 268 14.48 -0.24 8.65
C THR A 268 14.78 -1.72 8.94
N PRO A 269 14.54 -2.23 10.16
CA PRO A 269 14.67 -3.66 10.47
C PRO A 269 13.87 -4.56 9.51
N THR A 270 12.74 -4.06 9.00
CA THR A 270 11.94 -4.74 7.97
C THR A 270 12.72 -4.92 6.67
N HIS A 271 13.39 -3.86 6.19
CA HIS A 271 14.23 -3.95 4.99
C HIS A 271 15.32 -4.99 5.17
N GLN A 272 16.03 -4.95 6.30
CA GLN A 272 17.10 -5.89 6.60
C GLN A 272 16.60 -7.34 6.59
N THR A 273 15.44 -7.60 7.22
CA THR A 273 14.86 -8.95 7.25
C THR A 273 14.52 -9.46 5.85
N LEU A 274 13.90 -8.62 5.00
CA LEU A 274 13.56 -8.99 3.63
C LEU A 274 14.81 -9.22 2.77
N LEU A 275 15.80 -8.34 2.87
CA LEU A 275 17.06 -8.47 2.11
C LEU A 275 17.86 -9.71 2.52
N LEU A 276 17.88 -10.06 3.81
CA LEU A 276 18.56 -11.26 4.31
C LEU A 276 17.83 -12.55 3.92
N ALA A 277 16.50 -12.53 3.83
CA ALA A 277 15.69 -13.69 3.42
C ALA A 277 15.73 -13.93 1.90
N ALA A 278 16.09 -12.91 1.10
CA ALA A 278 16.00 -12.99 -0.36
C ALA A 278 16.87 -14.08 -1.01
N PRO A 279 18.15 -14.26 -0.65
CA PRO A 279 18.98 -15.31 -1.26
C PRO A 279 18.45 -16.72 -0.95
N GLU A 280 17.97 -16.95 0.28
CA GLU A 280 17.38 -18.21 0.67
C GLU A 280 16.12 -18.49 -0.15
N LEU A 281 15.19 -17.54 -0.24
CA LEU A 281 13.96 -17.73 -1.03
C LEU A 281 14.25 -17.97 -2.52
N HIS A 282 15.23 -17.27 -3.08
CA HIS A 282 15.64 -17.46 -4.47
C HIS A 282 16.23 -18.87 -4.71
N SER A 283 17.02 -19.39 -3.77
CA SER A 283 17.52 -20.77 -3.81
C SER A 283 16.36 -21.80 -3.83
N ARG A 284 15.23 -21.47 -3.19
CA ARG A 284 14.05 -22.35 -3.15
C ARG A 284 13.35 -22.52 -4.50
N CYS A 285 13.56 -21.64 -5.48
CA CYS A 285 13.10 -21.84 -6.87
C CYS A 285 13.63 -23.17 -7.44
N THR A 286 14.89 -23.51 -7.12
CA THR A 286 15.47 -24.79 -7.56
C THR A 286 14.81 -25.98 -6.88
N SER A 287 14.49 -25.84 -5.60
CA SER A 287 13.90 -26.90 -4.79
C SER A 287 12.46 -27.22 -5.19
N THR A 288 11.64 -26.20 -5.53
CA THR A 288 10.27 -26.43 -6.02
C THR A 288 10.28 -27.17 -7.36
N LEU A 289 11.27 -26.90 -8.21
CA LEU A 289 11.46 -27.54 -9.51
C LEU A 289 12.28 -28.85 -9.48
N ALA A 290 12.58 -29.41 -8.31
CA ALA A 290 13.37 -30.64 -8.18
C ALA A 290 12.71 -31.87 -8.85
N PHE A 291 11.40 -31.82 -9.11
CA PHE A 291 10.68 -32.89 -9.81
C PHE A 291 11.18 -33.13 -11.24
N LEU A 292 11.76 -32.10 -11.89
CA LEU A 292 12.33 -32.19 -13.24
C LEU A 292 13.55 -33.12 -13.28
N LEU A 293 14.30 -33.21 -12.18
CA LEU A 293 15.50 -34.05 -12.06
C LEU A 293 15.27 -35.32 -11.23
N SER A 294 14.04 -35.55 -10.76
CA SER A 294 13.73 -36.70 -9.91
C SER A 294 13.81 -38.02 -10.69
N ALA A 295 14.12 -39.12 -9.99
CA ALA A 295 14.08 -40.45 -10.57
C ALA A 295 12.68 -40.76 -11.14
N ARG A 296 12.63 -41.45 -12.28
CA ARG A 296 11.35 -41.79 -12.93
C ARG A 296 10.65 -42.92 -12.15
N PRO A 297 9.31 -42.89 -12.01
CA PRO A 297 8.57 -44.01 -11.44
C PRO A 297 8.84 -45.31 -12.19
N SER A 298 8.80 -46.45 -11.49
CA SER A 298 8.92 -47.78 -12.11
C SER A 298 7.85 -48.05 -13.18
N SER A 299 6.70 -47.39 -13.07
CA SER A 299 5.60 -47.45 -14.04
C SER A 299 5.73 -46.44 -15.21
N CYS A 300 6.88 -45.80 -15.39
CA CYS A 300 7.13 -44.89 -16.50
C CYS A 300 7.09 -45.64 -17.86
N LEU A 301 6.39 -45.07 -18.84
CA LEU A 301 6.22 -45.71 -20.17
C LEU A 301 7.43 -45.55 -21.08
N SER A 302 8.23 -44.51 -20.88
CA SER A 302 9.39 -44.17 -21.71
C SER A 302 10.49 -43.51 -20.86
N PRO A 303 11.22 -44.29 -20.02
CA PRO A 303 12.17 -43.73 -19.05
C PRO A 303 13.24 -42.84 -19.66
N GLU A 304 13.85 -43.25 -20.77
CA GLU A 304 14.91 -42.48 -21.45
C GLU A 304 14.37 -41.16 -22.02
N LYS A 305 13.28 -41.21 -22.80
CA LYS A 305 12.62 -40.02 -23.35
C LYS A 305 12.19 -39.06 -22.24
N CYS A 306 11.43 -39.55 -21.25
CA CYS A 306 10.97 -38.70 -20.14
C CYS A 306 12.12 -38.05 -19.36
N THR A 307 13.24 -38.77 -19.18
CA THR A 307 14.42 -38.22 -18.47
C THR A 307 15.09 -37.14 -19.30
N ALA A 308 15.31 -37.38 -20.59
CA ALA A 308 15.90 -36.39 -21.50
C ALA A 308 15.06 -35.11 -21.57
N GLU A 309 13.74 -35.25 -21.71
CA GLU A 309 12.82 -34.12 -21.87
C GLU A 309 12.69 -33.28 -20.60
N LEU A 310 12.57 -33.92 -19.43
CA LEU A 310 12.53 -33.19 -18.16
C LEU A 310 13.88 -32.54 -17.81
N ALA A 311 15.00 -33.15 -18.20
CA ALA A 311 16.32 -32.53 -18.07
C ALA A 311 16.47 -31.32 -19.01
N ALA A 312 15.97 -31.41 -20.25
CA ALA A 312 15.94 -30.29 -21.18
C ALA A 312 15.07 -29.14 -20.65
N LEU A 313 13.89 -29.44 -20.12
CA LEU A 313 13.03 -28.47 -19.44
C LEU A 313 13.73 -27.83 -18.25
N ARG A 314 14.43 -28.62 -17.42
CA ARG A 314 15.20 -28.07 -16.30
C ARG A 314 16.24 -27.07 -16.78
N HIS A 315 17.01 -27.45 -17.81
CA HIS A 315 18.04 -26.58 -18.37
C HIS A 315 17.43 -25.28 -18.94
N TRP A 316 16.29 -25.38 -19.62
CA TRP A 316 15.56 -24.23 -20.13
C TRP A 316 15.09 -23.32 -18.98
N VAL A 317 14.50 -23.86 -17.92
CA VAL A 317 14.05 -23.04 -16.77
C VAL A 317 15.25 -22.38 -16.10
N ASP A 318 16.33 -23.10 -15.82
CA ASP A 318 17.52 -22.53 -15.20
C ASP A 318 18.12 -21.39 -16.05
N SER A 319 18.01 -21.47 -17.38
CA SER A 319 18.53 -20.45 -18.30
C SER A 319 17.59 -19.26 -18.45
N SER A 320 16.29 -19.51 -18.66
CA SER A 320 15.28 -18.47 -18.92
C SER A 320 14.78 -17.79 -17.66
N TRP A 321 14.89 -18.45 -16.51
CA TRP A 321 14.34 -18.01 -15.22
C TRP A 321 15.42 -17.90 -14.14
N ALA A 322 16.69 -17.73 -14.54
CA ALA A 322 17.82 -17.53 -13.63
C ALA A 322 17.61 -16.38 -12.63
N GLN A 323 16.75 -15.41 -12.97
CA GLN A 323 16.43 -14.24 -12.14
C GLN A 323 15.05 -14.34 -11.45
N CYS A 324 14.37 -15.48 -11.56
CA CYS A 324 13.04 -15.67 -10.99
C CYS A 324 13.08 -15.59 -9.46
N ARG A 325 12.16 -14.81 -8.91
CA ARG A 325 12.03 -14.59 -7.45
C ARG A 325 10.74 -15.18 -6.88
N PHE A 326 10.02 -15.97 -7.68
CA PHE A 326 8.66 -16.42 -7.39
C PHE A 326 8.62 -17.97 -7.33
N PRO A 327 9.24 -18.60 -6.32
CA PRO A 327 9.37 -20.06 -6.27
C PRO A 327 8.05 -20.82 -6.23
N LEU A 328 6.95 -20.19 -5.78
CA LEU A 328 5.62 -20.80 -5.74
C LEU A 328 4.85 -20.65 -7.06
N GLU A 329 5.20 -19.65 -7.88
CA GLU A 329 4.55 -19.29 -9.14
C GLU A 329 5.39 -19.61 -10.39
N ILE A 330 6.63 -20.07 -10.22
CA ILE A 330 7.56 -20.37 -11.32
C ILE A 330 7.06 -21.45 -12.29
N TRP A 331 6.09 -22.26 -11.88
CA TRP A 331 5.51 -23.32 -12.69
C TRP A 331 4.00 -23.39 -12.48
N GLU A 332 3.25 -23.00 -13.50
CA GLU A 332 1.82 -22.80 -13.49
C GLU A 332 1.03 -24.02 -14.02
N PRO A 333 -0.30 -24.05 -13.85
CA PRO A 333 -1.13 -25.11 -14.41
C PRO A 333 -0.97 -25.30 -15.93
N HIS A 334 -0.79 -24.21 -16.68
CA HIS A 334 -0.65 -24.24 -18.14
C HIS A 334 0.71 -24.82 -18.60
N ASP A 335 1.77 -24.71 -17.80
CA ASP A 335 3.06 -25.35 -18.07
C ASP A 335 2.91 -26.89 -18.05
N TRP A 336 2.10 -27.40 -17.11
CA TRP A 336 1.81 -28.83 -17.08
C TRP A 336 0.96 -29.32 -18.25
N GLU A 337 0.08 -28.47 -18.78
CA GLU A 337 -0.64 -28.77 -20.00
C GLU A 337 0.34 -28.84 -21.17
N SER A 338 1.26 -27.88 -21.28
CA SER A 338 2.30 -27.87 -22.32
C SER A 338 3.18 -29.13 -22.28
N VAL A 339 3.60 -29.57 -21.09
CA VAL A 339 4.36 -30.83 -20.91
C VAL A 339 3.53 -32.08 -21.28
N ALA A 340 2.21 -32.02 -21.14
CA ALA A 340 1.33 -33.15 -21.40
C ALA A 340 0.76 -33.18 -22.83
N ALA A 341 0.63 -32.02 -23.50
CA ALA A 341 -0.24 -31.81 -24.66
C ALA A 341 0.48 -31.59 -26.00
N ALA A 342 1.82 -31.66 -26.06
CA ALA A 342 2.47 -31.80 -27.36
C ALA A 342 1.94 -33.08 -28.03
N GLU A 343 1.34 -32.99 -29.23
CA GLU A 343 0.83 -34.14 -29.97
C GLU A 343 1.96 -35.17 -30.18
N GLY A 344 2.02 -36.19 -29.32
CA GLY A 344 3.18 -37.09 -29.19
C GLY A 344 3.94 -37.04 -27.84
N GLY A 345 3.38 -36.41 -26.80
CA GLY A 345 3.81 -36.38 -25.39
C GLY A 345 5.28 -36.64 -25.13
N ASP A 346 6.07 -35.60 -24.96
CA ASP A 346 7.50 -35.71 -24.63
C ASP A 346 7.73 -36.36 -23.26
N VAL A 347 6.79 -36.17 -22.35
CA VAL A 347 6.74 -36.84 -21.05
C VAL A 347 5.47 -37.67 -20.92
N CYS A 348 5.61 -38.93 -20.51
CA CYS A 348 4.46 -39.82 -20.34
C CYS A 348 3.53 -39.36 -19.19
N GLY A 349 2.23 -39.64 -19.29
CA GLY A 349 1.24 -39.21 -18.31
C GLY A 349 1.48 -39.69 -16.87
N VAL A 350 2.20 -40.81 -16.68
CA VAL A 350 2.63 -41.29 -15.35
C VAL A 350 3.63 -40.30 -14.74
N CYS A 351 4.64 -39.88 -15.52
CA CYS A 351 5.65 -38.92 -15.07
C CYS A 351 5.06 -37.52 -14.87
N VAL A 352 4.08 -37.11 -15.67
CA VAL A 352 3.35 -35.85 -15.48
C VAL A 352 2.61 -35.85 -14.14
N ARG A 353 1.86 -36.91 -13.83
CA ARG A 353 1.14 -37.02 -12.55
C ARG A 353 2.08 -37.01 -11.35
N GLU A 354 3.17 -37.76 -11.41
CA GLU A 354 4.15 -37.78 -10.33
C GLU A 354 4.86 -36.43 -10.20
N GLY A 355 5.22 -35.80 -11.31
CA GLY A 355 5.78 -34.45 -11.34
C GLY A 355 4.88 -33.44 -10.64
N ARG A 356 3.58 -33.41 -10.99
CA ARG A 356 2.58 -32.54 -10.34
C ARG A 356 2.55 -32.75 -8.82
N ARG A 357 2.56 -34.01 -8.39
CA ARG A 357 2.56 -34.37 -6.96
C ARG A 357 3.83 -33.90 -6.25
N LEU A 358 5.00 -34.11 -6.84
CA LEU A 358 6.28 -33.70 -6.27
C LEU A 358 6.42 -32.17 -6.22
N HIS A 359 6.01 -31.48 -7.28
CA HIS A 359 5.97 -30.02 -7.35
C HIS A 359 5.05 -29.44 -6.27
N GLN A 360 3.82 -29.92 -6.17
CA GLN A 360 2.86 -29.46 -5.16
C GLN A 360 3.38 -29.69 -3.74
N ARG A 361 3.95 -30.87 -3.46
CA ARG A 361 4.56 -31.16 -2.16
C ARG A 361 5.73 -30.22 -1.84
N ALA A 362 6.55 -29.86 -2.84
CA ALA A 362 7.66 -28.94 -2.65
C ALA A 362 7.18 -27.50 -2.37
N ARG A 363 6.10 -27.06 -3.05
CA ARG A 363 5.43 -25.77 -2.77
C ARG A 363 4.85 -25.73 -1.37
N GLU A 364 4.13 -26.78 -0.95
CA GLU A 364 3.58 -26.91 0.40
C GLU A 364 4.67 -26.85 1.45
N LYS A 365 5.77 -27.60 1.23
CA LYS A 365 6.94 -27.55 2.12
C LYS A 365 7.51 -26.15 2.23
N LEU A 366 7.69 -25.45 1.11
CA LEU A 366 8.18 -24.07 1.12
C LEU A 366 7.23 -23.15 1.89
N TRP A 367 5.92 -23.28 1.65
CA TRP A 367 4.90 -22.50 2.34
C TRP A 367 4.94 -22.68 3.86
N GLU A 368 5.04 -23.92 4.33
CA GLU A 368 5.14 -24.25 5.76
C GLU A 368 6.44 -23.72 6.41
N GLU A 369 7.52 -23.58 5.64
CA GLU A 369 8.80 -23.05 6.10
C GLU A 369 8.86 -21.50 6.15
N LEU A 370 7.93 -20.78 5.50
CA LEU A 370 7.93 -19.32 5.40
C LEU A 370 8.06 -18.59 6.76
N PRO A 371 7.29 -18.92 7.81
CA PRO A 371 7.43 -18.23 9.10
C PRO A 371 8.86 -18.37 9.67
N GLY A 372 9.44 -19.56 9.58
CA GLY A 372 10.81 -19.83 10.04
C GLY A 372 11.86 -19.03 9.26
N MET A 373 11.68 -18.88 7.94
CA MET A 373 12.56 -18.07 7.09
C MET A 373 12.58 -16.60 7.49
N PHE A 374 11.47 -16.08 8.02
CA PHE A 374 11.35 -14.69 8.46
C PHE A 374 11.53 -14.51 9.98
N GLY A 375 12.08 -15.51 10.67
CA GLY A 375 12.40 -15.45 12.10
C GLY A 375 11.21 -15.68 13.04
N MET A 376 10.05 -16.09 12.54
CA MET A 376 8.87 -16.42 13.34
C MET A 376 8.91 -17.90 13.74
N GLN A 377 9.65 -18.20 14.81
CA GLN A 377 9.94 -19.58 15.26
C GLN A 377 8.69 -20.38 15.64
N SER A 378 7.61 -19.72 16.03
CA SER A 378 6.36 -20.34 16.44
C SER A 378 5.59 -21.02 15.28
N GLY A 379 5.97 -20.72 14.02
CA GLY A 379 5.36 -21.30 12.84
C GLY A 379 3.91 -20.91 12.62
N TRP A 380 3.26 -21.56 11.66
CA TRP A 380 1.86 -21.28 11.31
C TRP A 380 0.86 -21.61 12.42
N GLY A 381 1.17 -22.55 13.32
CA GLY A 381 0.26 -22.96 14.39
C GLY A 381 -0.08 -21.81 15.35
N GLU A 382 0.94 -21.10 15.82
CA GLU A 382 0.76 -19.95 16.71
C GLU A 382 0.10 -18.78 15.98
N LEU A 383 0.51 -18.50 14.75
CA LEU A 383 -0.11 -17.46 13.94
C LEU A 383 -1.62 -17.70 13.76
N ARG A 384 -2.04 -18.96 13.60
CA ARG A 384 -3.48 -19.31 13.48
C ARG A 384 -4.20 -19.03 14.80
N ARG A 385 -3.58 -19.37 15.93
CA ARG A 385 -4.13 -19.07 17.26
C ARG A 385 -4.33 -17.56 17.44
N MET A 386 -3.34 -16.74 17.09
CA MET A 386 -3.43 -15.28 17.17
C MET A 386 -4.57 -14.73 16.31
N ARG A 387 -4.71 -15.22 15.07
CA ARG A 387 -5.81 -14.85 14.18
C ARG A 387 -7.16 -15.19 14.79
N ASP A 388 -7.33 -16.44 15.23
CA ASP A 388 -8.60 -16.93 15.75
C ASP A 388 -8.99 -16.18 17.05
N GLU A 389 -8.03 -15.77 17.87
CA GLU A 389 -8.27 -14.91 19.04
C GLU A 389 -8.70 -13.51 18.65
N ALA A 390 -8.03 -12.89 17.66
CA ALA A 390 -8.39 -11.56 17.18
C ALA A 390 -9.81 -11.50 16.60
N PHE A 391 -10.27 -12.55 15.91
CA PHE A 391 -11.64 -12.63 15.38
C PHE A 391 -12.69 -13.07 16.41
N LYS A 392 -12.30 -13.65 17.55
CA LYS A 392 -13.22 -13.95 18.67
C LYS A 392 -13.44 -12.77 19.61
N ALA A 393 -12.48 -11.84 19.65
CA ALA A 393 -12.51 -10.65 20.51
C ALA A 393 -13.43 -9.53 19.98
N VAL A 394 -13.98 -9.70 18.77
CA VAL A 394 -14.93 -8.78 18.12
C VAL A 394 -16.31 -9.41 18.07
#